data_AF-A0A8C4X517-F1
#
_entry.id   AF-A0A8C4X517-F1
#
_cell.length_a   1.000
_cell.length_b   1.000
_cell.length_c   1.000
_cell.angle_alpha   90.00
_cell.angle_beta   90.00
_cell.angle_gamma   90.00
#
_symmetry.space_group_name_H-M   'P 1'
#
loop_
_entity.id
_entity.type
_entity.pdbx_description
1 polymer ?
#
loop_
_entity_poly.entity_id
_entity_poly.type
_entity_poly.pdbx_seq_one_letter_code
_entity_poly.pdbx_strand_id
1 'polypeptide(L)'
;MSRLRLAAGSAIMKLAQEPCYHEIITPEQFHLCALVINDECYQVRQIFAQKLHMALVKLQLPLEYMAVFSLCAKDPVKERRAHARQCLLKNISIRREYIKQNPVTNGKWGFCVCLLHK
;
A
#
# COMPACT_ATOMS: atom_id res chain seq x y z
N MET A 1 -21.91 -4.14 7.93
CA MET A 1 -20.57 -3.95 8.54
C MET A 1 -19.41 -3.80 7.54
N SER A 2 -19.46 -4.37 6.33
CA SER A 2 -18.38 -4.30 5.32
C SER A 2 -17.84 -2.89 4.99
N ARG A 3 -18.73 -1.89 4.88
CA ARG A 3 -18.34 -0.49 4.58
C ARG A 3 -17.46 0.13 5.67
N LEU A 4 -17.70 -0.19 6.93
CA LEU A 4 -16.91 0.33 8.06
C LEU A 4 -15.51 -0.30 8.09
N ARG A 5 -15.38 -1.60 7.77
CA ARG A 5 -14.08 -2.26 7.66
C ARG A 5 -13.23 -1.64 6.55
N LEU A 6 -13.83 -1.40 5.38
CA LEU A 6 -13.15 -0.69 4.29
C LEU A 6 -12.78 0.74 4.68
N ALA A 7 -13.66 1.47 5.38
CA ALA A 7 -13.38 2.83 5.83
C ALA A 7 -12.22 2.88 6.82
N ALA A 8 -12.21 1.99 7.82
CA ALA A 8 -11.14 1.88 8.81
C ALA A 8 -9.79 1.54 8.16
N GLY A 9 -9.73 0.50 7.32
CA GLY A 9 -8.51 0.15 6.59
C GLY A 9 -8.04 1.27 5.65
N SER A 10 -8.98 1.96 4.99
CA SER A 10 -8.65 3.13 4.17
C SER A 10 -8.10 4.29 5.01
N ALA A 11 -8.59 4.50 6.22
CA ALA A 11 -8.15 5.56 7.12
C ALA A 11 -6.73 5.30 7.63
N ILE A 12 -6.43 4.08 8.06
CA ILE A 12 -5.06 3.68 8.47
C ILE A 12 -4.08 3.87 7.31
N MET A 13 -4.42 3.39 6.10
CA MET A 13 -3.57 3.63 4.92
C MET A 13 -3.39 5.12 4.57
N LYS A 14 -4.36 5.97 4.91
CA LYS A 14 -4.26 7.41 4.68
C LYS A 14 -3.34 8.07 5.71
N LEU A 15 -3.48 7.68 6.99
CA LEU A 15 -2.60 8.14 8.07
C LEU A 15 -1.15 7.73 7.81
N ALA A 16 -0.91 6.50 7.37
CA ALA A 16 0.41 6.00 7.05
C ALA A 16 1.14 6.74 5.91
N GLN A 17 0.44 7.60 5.16
CA GLN A 17 1.07 8.45 4.15
C GLN A 17 1.74 9.68 4.77
N GLU A 18 1.39 10.03 6.01
CA GLU A 18 2.02 11.13 6.74
C GLU A 18 3.04 10.57 7.74
N PRO A 19 4.33 10.99 7.68
CA PRO A 19 5.39 10.40 8.49
C PRO A 19 5.11 10.42 10.00
N CYS A 20 4.55 11.52 10.51
CA CYS A 20 4.25 11.67 11.94
C CYS A 20 3.21 10.64 12.43
N TYR A 21 2.27 10.23 11.58
CA TYR A 21 1.31 9.19 11.91
C TYR A 21 1.85 7.80 11.62
N HIS A 22 2.70 7.64 10.61
CA HIS A 22 3.33 6.36 10.32
C HIS A 22 4.15 5.83 11.50
N GLU A 23 4.91 6.70 12.18
CA GLU A 23 5.73 6.34 13.34
C GLU A 23 4.94 5.81 14.54
N ILE A 24 3.67 6.21 14.67
CA ILE A 24 2.81 5.77 15.79
C ILE A 24 1.92 4.56 15.43
N ILE A 25 1.83 4.19 14.15
CA ILE A 25 1.06 3.01 13.73
C ILE A 25 1.82 1.77 14.22
N THR A 26 1.20 1.05 15.15
CA THR A 26 1.80 -0.16 15.70
C THR A 26 1.87 -1.27 14.64
N PRO A 27 2.84 -2.21 14.76
CA PRO A 27 2.88 -3.37 13.88
C PRO A 27 1.58 -4.18 13.87
N GLU A 28 0.90 -4.28 15.01
CA GLU A 28 -0.40 -4.96 15.11
C GLU A 28 -1.49 -4.27 14.29
N GLN A 29 -1.61 -2.94 14.38
CA GLN A 29 -2.55 -2.17 13.57
C GLN A 29 -2.24 -2.28 12.07
N PHE A 30 -0.96 -2.27 11.70
CA PHE A 30 -0.53 -2.52 10.33
C PHE A 30 -0.96 -3.90 9.84
N HIS A 31 -0.68 -4.96 10.62
CA HIS A 31 -1.06 -6.33 10.25
C HIS A 31 -2.58 -6.47 10.12
N LEU A 32 -3.35 -5.92 11.05
CA LEU A 32 -4.81 -5.95 10.98
C LEU A 32 -5.34 -5.20 9.76
N CYS A 33 -4.77 -4.04 9.44
CA CYS A 33 -5.09 -3.29 8.24
C CYS A 33 -4.75 -4.08 6.97
N ALA A 34 -3.61 -4.77 6.94
CA ALA A 34 -3.18 -5.57 5.80
C ALA A 34 -4.17 -6.71 5.49
N LEU A 35 -4.79 -7.31 6.51
CA LEU A 35 -5.75 -8.41 6.33
C LEU A 35 -7.04 -8.00 5.61
N VAL A 36 -7.36 -6.70 5.51
CA VAL A 36 -8.51 -6.18 4.75
C VAL A 36 -8.44 -6.56 3.27
N ILE A 37 -7.24 -6.82 2.73
CA ILE A 37 -7.04 -7.31 1.36
C ILE A 37 -7.72 -8.67 1.10
N ASN A 38 -7.96 -9.45 2.17
CA ASN A 38 -8.60 -10.76 2.18
C ASN A 38 -9.98 -10.75 2.88
N ASP A 39 -10.62 -9.57 2.99
CA ASP A 39 -11.99 -9.45 3.56
C ASP A 39 -12.97 -10.42 2.88
N GLU A 40 -13.95 -10.93 3.63
CA GLU A 40 -15.01 -11.79 3.10
C GLU A 40 -15.77 -11.15 1.92
N CYS A 41 -15.96 -9.83 1.97
CA CYS A 41 -16.67 -9.06 0.96
C CYS A 41 -15.75 -8.73 -0.21
N TYR A 42 -16.08 -9.23 -1.40
CA TYR A 42 -15.32 -9.01 -2.63
C TYR A 42 -15.06 -7.52 -2.92
N GLN A 43 -16.07 -6.67 -2.75
CA GLN A 43 -15.98 -5.23 -3.00
C GLN A 43 -14.98 -4.55 -2.05
N VAL A 44 -14.90 -5.02 -0.80
CA VAL A 44 -13.91 -4.51 0.16
C VAL A 44 -12.50 -4.88 -0.31
N ARG A 45 -12.26 -6.15 -0.67
CA ARG A 45 -10.97 -6.61 -1.21
C ARG A 45 -10.54 -5.80 -2.44
N GLN A 46 -11.49 -5.59 -3.36
CA GLN A 46 -11.24 -4.87 -4.61
C GLN A 46 -10.89 -3.40 -4.35
N ILE A 47 -11.73 -2.66 -3.62
CA ILE A 47 -11.53 -1.22 -3.39
C ILE A 47 -10.28 -0.99 -2.55
N PHE A 48 -10.04 -1.82 -1.53
CA PHE A 48 -8.84 -1.71 -0.70
C PHE A 48 -7.56 -1.91 -1.53
N ALA A 49 -7.50 -2.93 -2.37
CA ALA A 49 -6.36 -3.17 -3.26
C ALA A 49 -6.11 -2.02 -4.25
N GLN A 50 -7.18 -1.42 -4.79
CA GLN A 50 -7.08 -0.27 -5.69
C GLN A 50 -6.48 0.94 -4.96
N LYS A 51 -6.96 1.24 -3.75
CA LYS A 51 -6.42 2.33 -2.91
C LYS A 51 -4.96 2.11 -2.55
N LEU A 52 -4.62 0.90 -2.13
CA LEU A 52 -3.25 0.49 -1.85
C LEU A 52 -2.35 0.70 -3.08
N HIS A 53 -2.77 0.23 -4.25
CA HIS A 53 -2.02 0.38 -5.49
C HIS A 53 -1.79 1.85 -5.85
N MET A 54 -2.84 2.68 -5.78
CA MET A 54 -2.75 4.10 -6.11
C MET A 54 -1.80 4.85 -5.17
N ALA A 55 -1.88 4.61 -3.85
CA ALA A 55 -0.99 5.26 -2.89
C ALA A 55 0.48 4.85 -3.10
N LEU A 56 0.74 3.57 -3.36
CA LEU A 56 2.08 3.06 -3.64
C LEU A 56 2.65 3.59 -4.96
N VAL A 57 1.83 3.72 -6.01
CA VAL A 57 2.24 4.26 -7.32
C VAL A 57 2.62 5.74 -7.21
N LYS A 58 1.91 6.50 -6.35
CA LYS A 58 2.23 7.91 -6.05
C LYS A 58 3.43 8.07 -5.13
N LEU A 59 4.07 6.98 -4.70
CA LEU A 59 5.18 6.97 -3.74
C LEU A 59 4.83 7.66 -2.41
N GLN A 60 3.54 7.65 -2.02
CA GLN A 60 3.06 8.29 -0.79
C GLN A 60 3.02 7.33 0.39
N LEU A 61 3.10 6.02 0.15
CA LEU A 61 2.96 5.00 1.17
C LEU A 61 4.31 4.28 1.40
N PRO A 62 4.67 3.95 2.65
CA PRO A 62 5.90 3.22 2.99
C PRO A 62 6.01 1.88 2.24
N LEU A 63 7.25 1.45 1.98
CA LEU A 63 7.51 0.29 1.13
C LEU A 63 6.96 -1.01 1.72
N GLU A 64 6.89 -1.16 3.05
CA GLU A 64 6.34 -2.36 3.70
C GLU A 64 4.89 -2.64 3.30
N TYR A 65 4.10 -1.62 2.95
CA TYR A 65 2.73 -1.80 2.48
C TYR A 65 2.66 -2.52 1.13
N MET A 66 3.75 -2.54 0.36
CA MET A 66 3.84 -3.33 -0.87
C MET A 66 3.77 -4.84 -0.58
N ALA A 67 4.19 -5.29 0.61
CA ALA A 67 4.11 -6.69 1.03
C ALA A 67 2.66 -7.18 1.13
N VAL A 68 1.69 -6.29 1.33
CA VAL A 68 0.26 -6.65 1.42
C VAL A 68 -0.23 -7.35 0.15
N PHE A 69 0.35 -7.06 -1.03
CA PHE A 69 0.01 -7.77 -2.26
C PHE A 69 0.36 -9.26 -2.23
N SER A 70 1.33 -9.71 -1.41
CA SER A 70 1.65 -11.14 -1.29
C SER A 70 0.52 -11.92 -0.63
N LEU A 71 -0.26 -11.28 0.26
CA LEU A 71 -1.41 -11.89 0.93
C LEU A 71 -2.55 -12.23 -0.04
N CYS A 72 -2.59 -11.59 -1.22
CA CYS A 72 -3.54 -11.92 -2.27
C CYS A 72 -3.34 -13.33 -2.84
N ALA A 73 -2.23 -14.02 -2.57
CA ALA A 73 -2.05 -15.41 -2.98
C ALA A 73 -3.19 -16.33 -2.50
N LYS A 74 -3.84 -15.96 -1.39
CA LYS A 74 -4.98 -16.66 -0.79
C LYS A 74 -6.35 -16.22 -1.34
N ASP A 75 -6.42 -15.25 -2.26
CA ASP A 75 -7.71 -14.79 -2.80
C ASP A 75 -8.36 -15.92 -3.63
N PRO A 76 -9.64 -16.25 -3.40
CA PRO A 76 -10.33 -17.30 -4.14
C PRO A 76 -10.51 -16.97 -5.63
N VAL A 77 -10.47 -15.68 -6.01
CA VAL A 77 -10.69 -15.21 -7.38
C VAL A 77 -9.37 -15.15 -8.15
N LYS A 78 -9.26 -15.85 -9.27
CA LYS A 78 -8.00 -15.95 -10.05
C LYS A 78 -7.58 -14.58 -10.60
N GLU A 79 -8.53 -13.79 -11.08
CA GLU A 79 -8.36 -12.46 -11.66
C GLU A 79 -7.78 -11.49 -10.61
N ARG A 80 -8.19 -11.63 -9.35
CA ARG A 80 -7.66 -10.84 -8.23
C ARG A 80 -6.18 -11.13 -7.98
N ARG A 81 -5.78 -12.41 -8.01
CA ARG A 81 -4.37 -12.82 -7.89
C ARG A 81 -3.53 -12.27 -9.03
N ALA A 82 -4.03 -12.36 -10.27
CA ALA A 82 -3.37 -11.79 -11.44
C ALA A 82 -3.23 -10.27 -11.33
N HIS A 83 -4.27 -9.57 -10.89
CA HIS A 83 -4.25 -8.12 -10.67
C HIS A 83 -3.24 -7.72 -9.59
N ALA A 84 -3.21 -8.39 -8.44
CA ALA A 84 -2.24 -8.12 -7.38
C ALA A 84 -0.79 -8.27 -7.88
N ARG A 85 -0.50 -9.32 -8.65
CA ARG A 85 0.80 -9.52 -9.29
C ARG A 85 1.16 -8.37 -10.23
N GLN A 86 0.21 -7.91 -11.05
CA GLN A 86 0.41 -6.77 -11.95
C GLN A 86 0.70 -5.48 -11.17
N CYS A 87 -0.07 -5.20 -10.11
CA CYS A 87 0.13 -4.05 -9.23
C CYS A 87 1.51 -4.06 -8.57
N LEU A 88 1.99 -5.22 -8.14
CA LEU A 88 3.31 -5.40 -7.55
C LEU A 88 4.42 -5.11 -8.58
N LEU A 89 4.37 -5.73 -9.75
CA LEU A 89 5.35 -5.52 -10.82
C LEU A 89 5.41 -4.06 -11.28
N LYS A 90 4.25 -3.40 -11.39
CA LYS A 90 4.17 -1.97 -11.74
C LYS A 90 4.82 -1.09 -10.68
N ASN A 91 4.58 -1.35 -9.40
CA ASN A 91 5.21 -0.59 -8.31
C ASN A 91 6.73 -0.77 -8.26
N ILE A 92 7.22 -1.98 -8.51
CA ILE A 92 8.66 -2.27 -8.62
C ILE A 92 9.27 -1.47 -9.78
N SER A 93 8.64 -1.52 -10.96
CA SER A 93 9.11 -0.79 -12.15
C SER A 93 9.21 0.71 -11.90
N ILE A 94 8.12 1.32 -11.38
CA ILE A 94 8.08 2.76 -11.09
C ILE A 94 9.16 3.16 -10.09
N ARG A 95 9.37 2.40 -9.02
CA ARG A 95 10.39 2.70 -8.02
C ARG A 95 11.80 2.56 -8.57
N ARG A 96 12.08 1.54 -9.38
CA ARG A 96 13.39 1.38 -10.05
C ARG A 96 13.69 2.55 -10.97
N GLU A 97 12.71 2.98 -11.75
CA GLU A 97 12.86 4.14 -12.64
C GLU A 97 13.05 5.44 -11.83
N TYR A 98 12.30 5.63 -10.75
CA TYR A 98 12.46 6.77 -9.86
C TYR A 98 13.87 6.85 -9.26
N ILE A 99 14.42 5.74 -8.76
CA ILE A 99 15.78 5.68 -8.21
C ILE A 99 16.82 5.99 -9.29
N LYS A 100 16.65 5.45 -10.50
CA LYS A 100 17.53 5.72 -11.64
C LYS A 100 17.58 7.22 -11.98
N GLN A 101 16.44 7.91 -11.89
CA GLN A 101 16.34 9.35 -12.13
C GLN A 101 16.80 10.20 -10.94
N ASN A 102 16.82 9.66 -9.72
CA ASN A 102 17.10 10.39 -8.47
C ASN A 102 18.18 9.70 -7.60
N PRO A 103 19.44 9.61 -8.06
CA PRO A 103 20.50 8.82 -7.42
C PRO A 103 20.94 9.28 -6.00
N VAL A 104 20.50 10.46 -5.53
CA VAL A 104 20.94 11.07 -4.25
C VAL A 104 20.01 10.72 -3.06
N THR A 105 18.96 9.92 -3.27
CA THR A 105 17.97 9.59 -2.22
C THR A 105 18.36 8.40 -1.33
N ASN A 106 19.58 8.40 -0.77
CA ASN A 106 20.09 7.29 0.06
C ASN A 106 20.06 7.52 1.59
N GLY A 107 19.42 8.59 2.06
CA GLY A 107 19.09 8.73 3.48
C GLY A 107 17.96 7.77 3.89
N LYS A 108 17.85 7.44 5.18
CA LYS A 108 16.75 6.65 5.78
C LYS A 108 15.33 7.15 5.44
N TRP A 109 15.23 8.33 4.81
CA TRP A 109 14.04 9.06 4.40
C TRP A 109 14.03 9.43 2.90
N GLY A 110 14.85 8.80 2.06
CA GLY A 110 14.96 9.10 0.62
C GLY A 110 13.65 8.91 -0.19
N PHE A 111 12.68 8.17 0.35
CA PHE A 111 11.35 8.04 -0.22
C PHE A 111 10.34 9.11 0.26
N CYS A 112 10.72 9.94 1.23
CA CYS A 112 9.91 11.02 1.79
C CYS A 112 10.11 12.37 1.06
N VAL A 113 10.89 12.42 -0.03
CA VAL A 113 11.08 13.67 -0.79
C VAL A 113 9.80 14.11 -1.52
N CYS A 114 8.84 13.20 -1.74
CA CYS A 114 7.53 13.56 -2.28
C CYS A 114 6.63 14.36 -1.32
N LEU A 115 6.93 14.38 -0.01
CA LEU A 115 6.18 15.17 0.98
C LEU A 115 6.75 16.58 1.20
N LEU A 116 8.01 16.82 0.83
CA LEU A 116 8.69 18.11 1.04
C LEU A 116 8.46 19.14 -0.09
N HIS A 117 7.76 18.76 -1.17
CA HIS A 117 7.43 19.65 -2.30
C HIS A 117 5.93 19.97 -2.41
N LYS A 118 5.19 19.91 -1.30
CA LYS A 118 3.82 20.45 -1.21
C LYS A 118 3.73 21.56 -0.19
#